data_AF-A0A3N4CW64-F1
#
_entry.id   AF-A0A3N4CW64-F1
#
_cell.length_a   1.000
_cell.length_b   1.000
_cell.length_c   1.000
_cell.angle_alpha   90.00
_cell.angle_beta   90.00
_cell.angle_gamma   90.00
#
_symmetry.space_group_name_H-M   'P 1'
#
loop_
_entity.id
_entity.type
_entity.pdbx_description
1 polymer ?
#
loop_
_entity_poly.entity_id
_entity_poly.type
_entity_poly.pdbx_seq_one_letter_code
_entity_poly.pdbx_strand_id
1 'polypeptide(L)'
;MAIRLQEIPLSTPVDLLPKNILLQFDNAMCLVERDRGPGKDDGRVAVRFFHENESGPSEFLVLKTRVLKDFVMQAGRGVPIRAFSLPPGQAGELQGKKISGIIRFGGAALAVIAWIVFWRLWLDGGWGAGFTGRMVLLVGILMVPSLLLLFLTPGKLLTKGIRKLVYTMDGKVHSLKEFELPADRSTDADERVNAVKEEYGRLLSDIAYRVEFPALFDAGDPCGEKLALVLFEWDSTSARLEADEKIEMAAAIETAFRIAREHAERVGMRHFPPEARGRAEKVLHCIRVARDTAATSAERRAAMKAAIDILEDLALYYLPGPEEARLSLEGRRVRQLLPGRRES
;
A
#
# COMPACT_ATOMS: atom_id res chain seq x y z
N MET A 1 9.34 -24.78 -0.60
CA MET A 1 8.45 -24.70 0.57
C MET A 1 8.52 -23.28 1.08
N ALA A 2 7.43 -22.53 0.96
CA ALA A 2 7.37 -21.18 1.50
C ALA A 2 7.32 -21.24 3.02
N ILE A 3 8.18 -20.47 3.68
CA ILE A 3 8.20 -20.37 5.14
C ILE A 3 7.10 -19.38 5.53
N ARG A 4 6.00 -19.89 6.09
CA ARG A 4 4.94 -19.03 6.64
C ARG A 4 5.42 -18.35 7.91
N LEU A 5 5.36 -17.02 7.93
CA LEU A 5 5.70 -16.21 9.09
C LEU A 5 4.45 -15.90 9.91
N GLN A 6 4.62 -15.76 11.23
CA GLN A 6 3.55 -15.34 12.13
C GLN A 6 3.65 -13.84 12.37
N GLU A 7 2.57 -13.10 12.13
CA GLU A 7 2.50 -11.66 12.41
C GLU A 7 2.41 -11.40 13.92
N ILE A 8 3.10 -10.35 14.38
CA ILE A 8 3.13 -9.89 15.77
C ILE A 8 2.60 -8.46 15.83
N PRO A 9 1.69 -8.12 16.76
CA PRO A 9 1.22 -6.76 16.94
C PRO A 9 2.37 -5.80 17.25
N LEU A 10 2.39 -4.62 16.62
CA LEU A 10 3.39 -3.58 16.88
C LEU A 10 3.30 -2.99 18.30
N SER A 11 2.17 -3.21 18.98
CA SER A 11 1.93 -2.90 20.39
C SER A 11 2.64 -3.86 21.37
N THR A 12 3.26 -4.93 20.87
CA THR A 12 3.92 -5.92 21.72
C THR A 12 5.13 -5.30 22.45
N PRO A 13 5.24 -5.47 23.78
CA PRO A 13 6.40 -4.98 24.53
C PRO A 13 7.66 -5.82 24.23
N VAL A 14 8.83 -5.20 24.37
CA VAL A 14 10.13 -5.77 23.94
C VAL A 14 10.52 -7.05 24.68
N ASP A 15 10.03 -7.26 25.90
CA ASP A 15 10.28 -8.47 26.69
C ASP A 15 9.63 -9.74 26.11
N LEU A 16 8.41 -9.58 25.58
CA LEU A 16 7.58 -10.63 24.96
C LEU A 16 7.95 -10.92 23.50
N LEU A 17 8.85 -10.13 22.91
CA LEU A 17 9.26 -10.34 21.53
C LEU A 17 10.08 -11.64 21.34
N PRO A 18 9.91 -12.34 20.20
CA PRO A 18 10.73 -13.50 19.87
C PRO A 18 12.19 -13.10 19.61
N LYS A 19 13.07 -14.07 19.41
CA LYS A 19 14.50 -13.81 19.20
C LYS A 19 14.77 -13.04 17.90
N ASN A 20 14.11 -13.44 16.80
CA ASN A 20 14.31 -12.87 15.49
C ASN A 20 12.97 -12.37 14.95
N ILE A 21 12.92 -11.10 14.54
CA ILE A 21 11.72 -10.41 14.09
C ILE A 21 12.02 -9.75 12.75
N LEU A 22 11.14 -9.89 11.78
CA LEU A 22 11.18 -9.14 10.53
C LEU A 22 10.21 -7.97 10.62
N LEU A 23 10.71 -6.75 10.49
CA LEU A 23 9.92 -5.54 10.37
C LEU A 23 9.80 -5.15 8.91
N GLN A 24 8.59 -4.83 8.48
CA GLN A 24 8.30 -4.25 7.18
C GLN A 24 8.07 -2.74 7.31
N PHE A 25 8.78 -1.97 6.49
CA PHE A 25 8.58 -0.54 6.27
C PHE A 25 8.12 -0.30 4.83
N ASP A 26 7.70 0.93 4.50
CA ASP A 26 7.20 1.28 3.15
C ASP A 26 8.15 0.86 2.03
N ASN A 27 9.46 1.05 2.25
CA ASN A 27 10.48 0.90 1.22
C ASN A 27 11.59 -0.09 1.57
N ALA A 28 11.51 -0.78 2.71
CA ALA A 28 12.58 -1.67 3.17
C ALA A 28 12.07 -2.73 4.16
N MET A 29 12.81 -3.82 4.28
CA MET A 29 12.68 -4.77 5.39
C MET A 29 13.86 -4.62 6.35
N CYS A 30 13.57 -4.73 7.64
CA CYS A 30 14.59 -4.73 8.68
C CYS A 30 14.48 -5.99 9.52
N LEU A 31 15.62 -6.63 9.78
CA LEU A 31 15.69 -7.74 10.71
C LEU A 31 16.09 -7.22 12.09
N VAL A 32 15.34 -7.62 13.10
CA VAL A 32 15.58 -7.28 14.49
C VAL A 32 15.93 -8.56 15.23
N GLU A 33 17.15 -8.64 15.73
CA GLU A 33 17.59 -9.73 16.60
C GLU A 33 17.67 -9.22 18.04
N ARG A 34 16.97 -9.91 18.93
CA ARG A 34 16.99 -9.65 20.36
C ARG A 34 18.05 -10.52 21.01
N ASP A 35 19.09 -9.90 21.54
CA ASP A 35 20.14 -10.60 22.27
C ASP A 35 19.77 -10.72 23.75
N ARG A 36 19.46 -11.95 24.18
CA ARG A 36 19.35 -12.31 25.61
C ARG A 36 20.73 -12.64 26.18
N GLY A 37 21.71 -11.76 25.96
CA GLY A 37 23.00 -11.87 26.63
C GLY A 37 22.83 -11.70 28.16
N PRO A 38 23.74 -12.25 28.98
CA PRO A 38 23.74 -12.04 30.42
C PRO A 38 24.21 -10.60 30.75
N GLY A 39 23.41 -9.61 30.38
CA GLY A 39 23.57 -8.23 30.81
C GLY A 39 22.87 -8.04 32.15
N LYS A 40 23.58 -7.42 33.10
CA LYS A 40 23.11 -7.06 34.46
C LYS A 40 21.65 -6.62 34.48
N ASP A 41 20.99 -6.95 35.58
CA ASP A 41 19.56 -6.81 35.93
C ASP A 41 19.00 -5.36 35.91
N ASP A 42 19.27 -4.60 34.85
CA ASP A 42 18.95 -3.17 34.71
C ASP A 42 17.63 -2.93 33.94
N GLY A 43 16.84 -3.99 33.71
CA GLY A 43 15.55 -3.88 33.02
C GLY A 43 15.64 -3.51 31.53
N ARG A 44 16.82 -3.62 30.91
CA ARG A 44 17.08 -3.32 29.49
C ARG A 44 17.46 -4.56 28.69
N VAL A 45 17.22 -4.54 27.37
CA VAL A 45 17.49 -5.62 26.42
C VAL A 45 18.28 -5.04 25.24
N ALA A 46 19.32 -5.75 24.81
CA ALA A 46 20.07 -5.41 23.61
C ALA A 46 19.32 -5.88 22.37
N VAL A 47 19.09 -4.97 21.43
CA VAL A 47 18.37 -5.23 20.19
C VAL A 47 19.23 -4.78 19.01
N ARG A 48 19.52 -5.71 18.10
CA ARG A 48 20.31 -5.47 16.89
C ARG A 48 19.41 -5.31 15.68
N PHE A 49 19.58 -4.21 14.96
CA PHE A 49 18.86 -3.89 13.74
C PHE A 49 19.77 -4.10 12.54
N PHE A 50 19.34 -4.94 11.62
CA PHE A 50 19.96 -5.09 10.31
C PHE A 50 19.02 -4.48 9.28
N HIS A 51 19.40 -3.30 8.77
CA HIS A 51 18.63 -2.57 7.78
C HIS A 51 19.19 -2.84 6.38
N GLU A 52 18.34 -3.11 5.37
CA GLU A 52 18.80 -3.45 4.00
C GLU A 52 19.73 -2.38 3.39
N ASN A 53 19.53 -1.11 3.79
CA ASN A 53 20.29 0.04 3.27
C ASN A 53 21.50 0.47 4.13
N GLU A 54 21.80 -0.20 5.24
CA GLU A 54 22.90 0.20 6.13
C GLU A 54 24.05 -0.80 6.20
N SER A 55 25.23 -0.29 6.56
CA SER A 55 26.44 -1.10 6.72
C SER A 55 26.59 -1.55 8.17
N GLY A 56 26.15 -2.78 8.47
CA GLY A 56 26.31 -3.41 9.78
C GLY A 56 25.11 -3.25 10.72
N PRO A 57 25.05 -4.07 11.80
CA PRO A 57 23.97 -3.99 12.77
C PRO A 57 24.07 -2.72 13.61
N SER A 58 22.95 -2.01 13.72
CA SER A 58 22.79 -0.98 14.75
C SER A 58 22.33 -1.64 16.05
N GLU A 59 23.12 -1.56 17.11
CA GLU A 59 22.78 -2.13 18.43
C GLU A 59 22.21 -1.05 19.35
N PHE A 60 21.03 -1.32 19.92
CA PHE A 60 20.33 -0.43 20.84
C PHE A 60 20.03 -1.14 22.15
N LEU A 61 20.13 -0.40 23.26
CA LEU A 61 19.69 -0.84 24.59
C LEU A 61 18.31 -0.28 24.88
N VAL A 62 17.31 -1.15 25.02
CA VAL A 62 15.89 -0.79 25.11
C VAL A 62 15.30 -1.26 26.43
N LEU A 63 14.43 -0.46 27.03
CA LEU A 63 13.67 -0.88 28.22
C LEU A 63 12.72 -2.03 27.89
N LYS A 64 12.65 -3.04 28.77
CA LYS A 64 11.80 -4.24 28.63
C LYS A 64 10.32 -3.90 28.42
N THR A 65 9.82 -2.87 29.10
CA THR A 65 8.41 -2.45 29.09
C THR A 65 8.02 -1.62 27.87
N ARG A 66 8.98 -1.25 27.02
CA ARG A 66 8.70 -0.38 25.89
C ARG A 66 8.05 -1.14 24.75
N VAL A 67 7.13 -0.48 24.07
CA VAL A 67 6.42 -1.00 22.90
C VAL A 67 7.34 -1.00 21.67
N LEU A 68 7.25 -2.04 20.84
CA LEU A 68 8.05 -2.21 19.62
C LEU A 68 7.93 -1.01 18.68
N LYS A 69 6.71 -0.51 18.43
CA LYS A 69 6.44 0.68 17.59
C LYS A 69 7.23 1.92 18.04
N ASP A 70 7.08 2.30 19.31
CA ASP A 70 7.72 3.50 19.88
C ASP A 70 9.23 3.41 19.87
N PHE A 71 9.75 2.21 20.10
CA PHE A 71 11.17 1.94 20.06
C PHE A 71 11.73 2.10 18.64
N VAL A 72 11.09 1.50 17.63
CA VAL A 72 11.50 1.58 16.23
C VAL A 72 11.43 3.02 15.71
N MET A 73 10.40 3.77 16.10
CA MET A 73 10.27 5.19 15.76
C MET A 73 11.40 6.03 16.37
N GLN A 74 11.78 5.78 17.64
CA GLN A 74 12.90 6.51 18.26
C GLN A 74 14.24 6.20 17.60
N ALA A 75 14.44 4.97 17.10
CA ALA A 75 15.65 4.62 16.36
C ALA A 75 15.81 5.37 15.03
N GLY A 76 14.86 6.26 14.67
CA GLY A 76 14.91 7.11 13.48
C GLY A 76 14.66 6.37 12.17
N ARG A 77 14.04 5.19 12.24
CA ARG A 77 13.87 4.26 11.11
C ARG A 77 12.56 4.40 10.35
N GLY A 78 11.72 5.36 10.75
CA GLY A 78 10.37 5.52 10.23
C GLY A 78 9.33 4.72 11.02
N VAL A 79 8.10 4.72 10.51
CA VAL A 79 6.98 4.00 11.13
C VAL A 79 6.97 2.57 10.58
N PRO A 80 7.17 1.52 11.41
CA PRO A 80 7.02 0.15 10.95
C PRO A 80 5.55 -0.11 10.61
N ILE A 81 5.29 -0.81 9.49
CA ILE A 81 3.95 -1.16 9.04
C ILE A 81 3.52 -2.48 9.66
N ARG A 82 4.40 -3.50 9.62
CA ARG A 82 4.12 -4.86 10.12
C ARG A 82 5.35 -5.48 10.77
N ALA A 83 5.13 -6.39 11.71
CA ALA A 83 6.18 -7.16 12.37
C ALA A 83 5.87 -8.66 12.29
N PHE A 84 6.89 -9.49 12.03
CA PHE A 84 6.73 -10.93 11.89
C PHE A 84 7.75 -11.69 12.72
N SER A 85 7.34 -12.75 13.40
CA SER A 85 8.25 -13.70 14.04
C SER A 85 8.96 -14.53 12.98
N LEU A 86 10.29 -14.57 13.03
CA LEU A 86 11.08 -15.48 12.21
C LEU A 86 11.36 -16.79 12.97
N PRO A 87 11.42 -17.94 12.27
CA PRO A 87 11.91 -19.18 12.84
C PRO A 87 13.38 -19.06 13.29
N PRO A 88 13.87 -19.95 14.19
CA PRO A 88 15.23 -19.87 14.71
C PRO A 88 16.27 -19.91 13.57
N GLY A 89 17.20 -18.96 13.58
CA GLY A 89 18.21 -18.79 12.54
C GLY A 89 19.18 -17.67 12.89
N GLN A 90 20.13 -17.39 12.00
CA GLN A 90 21.13 -16.34 12.18
C GLN A 90 21.10 -15.35 11.02
N ALA A 91 21.20 -14.07 11.36
CA ALA A 91 21.41 -12.99 10.40
C ALA A 91 22.84 -13.05 9.85
N GLY A 92 23.00 -12.97 8.53
CA GLY A 92 24.30 -12.86 7.88
C GLY A 92 24.29 -11.81 6.76
N GLU A 93 25.42 -11.16 6.54
CA GLU A 93 25.62 -10.31 5.36
C GLU A 93 26.40 -11.09 4.30
N LEU A 94 25.82 -11.30 3.11
CA LEU A 94 26.59 -11.75 1.95
C LEU A 94 27.18 -10.54 1.23
N GLN A 95 28.52 -10.46 1.20
CA GLN A 95 29.25 -9.46 0.44
C GLN A 95 29.37 -9.90 -1.03
N GLY A 96 28.37 -9.57 -1.85
CA GLY A 96 28.41 -9.85 -3.28
C GLY A 96 29.39 -8.94 -4.02
N LYS A 97 30.48 -9.51 -4.56
CA LYS A 97 31.35 -8.81 -5.53
C LYS A 97 30.63 -8.72 -6.88
N LYS A 98 29.90 -7.63 -7.13
CA LYS A 98 29.40 -7.32 -8.49
C LYS A 98 30.58 -6.81 -9.31
N ILE A 99 31.22 -7.71 -10.06
CA ILE A 99 32.19 -7.32 -11.08
C ILE A 99 31.38 -6.69 -12.22
N SER A 100 31.40 -5.36 -12.34
CA SER A 100 30.80 -4.68 -13.49
C SER A 100 31.59 -5.02 -14.75
N GLY A 101 31.25 -6.15 -15.39
CA GLY A 101 31.89 -6.62 -16.62
C GLY A 101 31.82 -5.57 -17.74
N ILE A 102 30.78 -4.73 -17.74
CA ILE A 102 30.53 -3.72 -18.78
C ILE A 102 31.65 -2.66 -18.81
N ILE A 103 32.18 -2.22 -17.66
CA ILE A 103 33.27 -1.22 -17.62
C ILE A 103 34.60 -1.85 -18.06
N ARG A 104 34.82 -3.13 -17.74
CA ARG A 104 36.04 -3.87 -18.14
C ARG A 104 36.11 -4.12 -19.63
N PHE A 105 35.01 -4.56 -20.25
CA PHE A 105 34.98 -4.81 -21.69
C PHE A 105 34.98 -3.51 -22.52
N GLY A 106 34.26 -2.47 -22.08
CA GLY A 106 34.24 -1.18 -22.76
C GLY A 106 35.60 -0.46 -22.76
N GLY A 107 36.30 -0.47 -21.62
CA GLY A 107 37.64 0.13 -21.50
C GLY A 107 38.70 -0.61 -22.31
N ALA A 108 38.67 -1.94 -22.33
CA ALA A 108 39.60 -2.76 -23.11
C ALA A 108 39.40 -2.58 -24.63
N ALA A 109 38.15 -2.50 -25.10
CA ALA A 109 37.86 -2.27 -26.51
C ALA A 109 38.33 -0.88 -26.98
N LEU A 110 38.14 0.17 -26.18
CA LEU A 110 38.64 1.51 -26.47
C LEU A 110 40.17 1.57 -26.51
N ALA A 111 40.85 0.84 -25.62
CA ALA A 111 42.32 0.76 -25.63
C ALA A 111 42.85 0.07 -26.90
N VAL A 112 42.18 -0.99 -27.36
CA VAL A 112 42.53 -1.69 -28.62
C VAL A 112 42.28 -0.78 -29.83
N ILE A 113 41.16 -0.04 -29.86
CA ILE A 113 40.87 0.91 -30.93
C ILE A 113 41.93 2.02 -30.97
N ALA A 114 42.30 2.59 -29.82
CA ALA A 114 43.36 3.59 -29.72
C ALA A 114 44.72 3.03 -30.19
N TRP A 115 45.02 1.77 -29.87
CA TRP A 115 46.23 1.09 -30.34
C TRP A 115 46.26 0.90 -31.86
N ILE A 116 45.14 0.49 -32.47
CA ILE A 116 45.02 0.33 -33.91
C ILE A 116 45.16 1.68 -34.62
N VAL A 117 44.52 2.73 -34.11
CA VAL A 117 44.62 4.09 -34.66
C VAL A 117 46.05 4.63 -34.55
N PHE A 118 46.72 4.38 -33.42
CA PHE A 118 48.13 4.74 -33.21
C PHE A 118 49.05 4.02 -34.22
N TRP A 119 48.87 2.71 -34.43
CA TRP A 119 49.68 1.96 -35.39
C TRP A 119 49.43 2.40 -36.84
N ARG A 120 48.20 2.78 -37.17
CA ARG A 120 47.86 3.29 -38.51
C ARG A 120 48.51 4.66 -38.78
N LEU A 121 48.46 5.57 -37.80
CA LEU A 121 49.19 6.84 -37.85
C LEU A 121 50.72 6.65 -37.91
N TRP A 122 51.23 5.56 -37.34
CA TRP A 122 52.66 5.21 -37.41
C TRP A 122 53.09 4.71 -38.80
N LEU A 123 52.25 3.92 -39.47
CA LEU A 123 52.52 3.40 -40.82
C LEU A 123 52.38 4.47 -41.92
N ASP A 124 51.39 5.36 -41.78
CA ASP A 124 51.11 6.41 -42.78
C ASP A 124 51.95 7.68 -42.55
N GLY A 125 52.57 7.83 -41.37
CA GLY A 125 53.45 8.94 -41.02
C GLY A 125 54.87 8.76 -41.57
N GLY A 126 55.15 9.38 -42.72
CA GLY A 126 56.47 9.40 -43.35
C GLY A 126 57.61 9.74 -42.36
N TRP A 127 58.75 9.09 -42.55
CA TRP A 127 59.98 9.12 -41.72
C TRP A 127 60.71 10.49 -41.71
N GLY A 128 59.99 11.58 -41.51
CA GLY A 128 60.50 12.96 -41.51
C GLY A 128 60.34 13.70 -40.17
N ALA A 129 59.86 13.04 -39.12
CA ALA A 129 59.70 13.70 -37.82
C ALA A 129 61.02 13.64 -37.01
N GLY A 130 61.60 14.81 -36.73
CA GLY A 130 62.78 14.97 -35.88
C GLY A 130 62.59 14.47 -34.44
N PHE A 131 63.59 14.71 -33.59
CA PHE A 131 63.72 14.22 -32.20
C PHE A 131 62.44 14.30 -31.35
N THR A 132 61.57 15.30 -31.59
CA THR A 132 60.25 15.48 -30.98
C THR A 132 59.23 14.37 -31.31
N GLY A 133 59.22 13.82 -32.53
CA GLY A 133 58.33 12.71 -32.90
C GLY A 133 58.72 11.40 -32.21
N ARG A 134 60.03 11.20 -31.99
CA ARG A 134 60.57 10.02 -31.28
C ARG A 134 60.25 10.02 -29.78
N MET A 135 60.16 11.19 -29.15
CA MET A 135 59.76 11.30 -27.73
C MET A 135 58.28 11.01 -27.52
N VAL A 136 57.41 11.49 -28.42
CA VAL A 136 55.96 11.16 -28.39
C VAL A 136 55.74 9.65 -28.61
N LEU A 137 56.57 9.02 -29.46
CA LEU A 137 56.57 7.57 -29.69
C LEU A 137 56.90 6.75 -28.43
N LEU A 138 57.92 7.14 -27.67
CA LEU A 138 58.30 6.44 -26.43
C LEU A 138 57.24 6.59 -25.34
N VAL A 139 56.60 7.77 -25.22
CA VAL A 139 55.53 8.00 -24.26
C VAL A 139 54.28 7.19 -24.63
N GLY A 140 53.92 7.10 -25.91
CA GLY A 140 52.80 6.29 -26.39
C GLY A 140 52.99 4.78 -26.14
N ILE A 141 54.19 4.26 -26.41
CA ILE A 141 54.53 2.84 -26.17
C ILE A 141 54.52 2.50 -24.66
N LEU A 142 54.79 3.47 -23.77
CA LEU A 142 54.78 3.22 -22.32
C LEU A 142 53.39 3.40 -21.68
N MET A 143 52.62 4.39 -22.14
CA MET A 143 51.31 4.74 -21.56
C MET A 143 50.23 3.74 -21.91
N VAL A 144 50.18 3.23 -23.15
CA VAL A 144 49.09 2.33 -23.56
C VAL A 144 49.15 0.97 -22.85
N PRO A 145 50.28 0.25 -22.74
CA PRO A 145 50.35 -0.97 -21.96
C PRO A 145 50.21 -0.72 -20.45
N SER A 146 50.61 0.45 -19.92
CA SER A 146 50.35 0.82 -18.52
C SER A 146 48.86 1.06 -18.25
N LEU A 147 48.13 1.71 -19.17
CA LEU A 147 46.69 1.93 -19.05
C LEU A 147 45.93 0.61 -19.23
N LEU A 148 46.37 -0.25 -20.15
CA LEU A 148 45.86 -1.60 -20.33
C LEU A 148 46.09 -2.45 -19.06
N LEU A 149 47.28 -2.39 -18.46
CA LEU A 149 47.60 -3.05 -17.19
C LEU A 149 46.80 -2.47 -16.02
N LEU A 150 46.47 -1.17 -16.00
CA LEU A 150 45.58 -0.59 -14.99
C LEU A 150 44.16 -1.15 -15.09
N PHE A 151 43.68 -1.46 -16.29
CA PHE A 151 42.36 -2.08 -16.52
C PHE A 151 42.36 -3.61 -16.32
N LEU A 152 43.48 -4.29 -16.59
CA LEU A 152 43.66 -5.73 -16.39
C LEU A 152 44.07 -6.12 -14.95
N THR A 153 44.76 -5.24 -14.22
CA THR A 153 45.10 -5.51 -12.83
C THR A 153 43.83 -5.53 -11.97
N PRO A 154 43.69 -6.49 -11.04
CA PRO A 154 42.56 -6.57 -10.12
C PRO A 154 42.64 -5.49 -9.01
N GLY A 155 42.98 -4.25 -9.38
CA GLY A 155 43.19 -3.13 -8.47
C GLY A 155 41.94 -2.30 -8.27
N LYS A 156 41.38 -2.37 -7.06
CA LYS A 156 40.65 -1.33 -6.28
C LYS A 156 39.86 -0.22 -7.03
N LEU A 157 39.28 -0.43 -8.21
CA LEU A 157 38.19 0.44 -8.65
C LEU A 157 37.02 0.22 -7.69
N LEU A 158 36.51 1.32 -7.12
CA LEU A 158 35.40 1.41 -6.17
C LEU A 158 34.24 0.47 -6.53
N THR A 159 34.34 -0.77 -6.07
CA THR A 159 33.27 -1.75 -6.15
C THR A 159 32.37 -1.44 -4.97
N LYS A 160 31.34 -0.63 -5.22
CA LYS A 160 30.24 -0.42 -4.28
C LYS A 160 29.53 -1.77 -4.13
N GLY A 161 30.02 -2.59 -3.19
CA GLY A 161 29.51 -3.93 -2.93
C GLY A 161 28.05 -3.81 -2.53
N ILE A 162 27.17 -4.47 -3.29
CA ILE A 162 25.77 -4.64 -2.87
C ILE A 162 25.83 -5.68 -1.76
N ARG A 163 25.76 -5.22 -0.51
CA ARG A 163 25.58 -6.10 0.65
C ARG A 163 24.13 -6.55 0.63
N LYS A 164 23.89 -7.85 0.50
CA LYS A 164 22.54 -8.39 0.59
C LYS A 164 22.39 -9.00 1.98
N LEU A 165 21.39 -8.56 2.73
CA LEU A 165 21.04 -9.15 4.02
C LEU A 165 20.43 -10.53 3.76
N VAL A 166 20.95 -11.55 4.43
CA VAL A 166 20.57 -12.94 4.22
C VAL A 166 20.32 -13.60 5.56
N TYR A 167 19.35 -14.50 5.60
CA TYR A 167 18.98 -15.21 6.81
C TYR A 167 19.32 -16.69 6.65
N THR A 168 20.17 -17.22 7.52
CA THR A 168 20.53 -18.63 7.50
C THR A 168 19.62 -19.40 8.45
N MET A 169 18.81 -20.30 7.90
CA MET A 169 17.94 -21.23 8.62
C MET A 169 18.32 -22.66 8.24
N ASP A 170 18.54 -23.53 9.23
CA ASP A 170 18.88 -24.96 9.01
C ASP A 170 20.02 -25.20 8.01
N GLY A 171 21.04 -24.33 8.02
CA GLY A 171 22.20 -24.40 7.12
C GLY A 171 21.94 -23.93 5.68
N LYS A 172 20.71 -23.48 5.36
CA LYS A 172 20.35 -22.87 4.07
C LYS A 172 20.25 -21.37 4.19
N VAL A 173 20.78 -20.71 3.18
CA VAL A 173 20.93 -19.25 3.10
C VAL A 173 19.75 -18.70 2.30
N HIS A 174 18.83 -18.01 2.98
CA HIS A 174 17.59 -17.47 2.41
C HIS A 174 17.65 -15.95 2.30
N SER A 175 17.39 -15.44 1.09
CA SER A 175 17.21 -13.99 0.89
C SER A 175 15.93 -13.54 1.60
N LEU A 176 15.94 -12.35 2.24
CA LEU A 176 14.72 -11.83 2.89
C LEU A 176 13.51 -11.70 1.94
N LYS A 177 13.76 -11.57 0.64
CA LYS A 177 12.73 -11.53 -0.42
C LYS A 177 12.10 -12.90 -0.75
N GLU A 178 12.64 -14.00 -0.22
CA GLU A 178 12.11 -15.36 -0.43
C GLU A 178 11.07 -15.75 0.64
N PHE A 179 10.89 -14.94 1.69
CA PHE A 179 9.84 -15.16 2.67
C PHE A 179 8.51 -14.69 2.08
N GLU A 180 7.53 -15.60 1.99
CA GLU A 180 6.15 -15.23 1.68
C GLU A 180 5.54 -14.59 2.92
N LEU A 181 5.38 -13.26 2.87
CA LEU A 181 4.66 -12.53 3.89
C LEU A 181 3.17 -12.94 3.84
N PRO A 182 2.52 -13.15 4.98
CA PRO A 182 1.07 -13.31 5.04
C PRO A 182 0.36 -12.15 4.31
N ALA A 183 -0.78 -12.49 3.69
CA ALA A 183 -1.66 -11.49 3.09
C ALA A 183 -1.94 -10.36 4.10
N ASP A 184 -1.92 -9.13 3.61
CA ASP A 184 -2.10 -7.97 4.47
C ASP A 184 -3.54 -7.91 4.98
N ARG A 185 -3.72 -8.33 6.24
CA ARG A 185 -5.02 -8.36 6.89
C ARG A 185 -5.63 -6.97 7.06
N SER A 186 -4.79 -5.91 7.10
CA SER A 186 -5.28 -4.53 7.07
C SER A 186 -5.87 -4.20 5.70
N THR A 187 -5.18 -4.58 4.63
CA THR A 187 -5.68 -4.34 3.26
C THR A 187 -7.00 -5.08 3.03
N ASP A 188 -7.16 -6.31 3.55
CA ASP A 188 -8.44 -7.05 3.53
C ASP A 188 -9.56 -6.29 4.27
N ALA A 189 -9.28 -5.71 5.44
CA ALA A 189 -10.25 -4.90 6.16
C ALA A 189 -10.67 -3.64 5.39
N ASP A 190 -9.70 -2.96 4.75
CA ASP A 190 -9.96 -1.78 3.92
C ASP A 190 -10.83 -2.16 2.68
N GLU A 191 -10.53 -3.29 2.02
CA GLU A 191 -11.31 -3.82 0.90
C GLU A 191 -12.75 -4.16 1.30
N ARG A 192 -12.94 -4.80 2.46
CA ARG A 192 -14.25 -5.16 3.00
C ARG A 192 -15.12 -3.94 3.29
N VAL A 193 -14.56 -2.91 3.93
CA VAL A 193 -15.29 -1.66 4.18
C VAL A 193 -15.61 -0.94 2.87
N ASN A 194 -14.68 -0.93 1.91
CA ASN A 194 -14.94 -0.36 0.59
C ASN A 194 -16.09 -1.08 -0.12
N ALA A 195 -16.18 -2.41 -0.04
CA ALA A 195 -17.30 -3.17 -0.60
C ALA A 195 -18.64 -2.77 0.04
N VAL A 196 -18.69 -2.57 1.36
CA VAL A 196 -19.89 -2.06 2.05
C VAL A 196 -20.25 -0.66 1.57
N LYS A 197 -19.26 0.25 1.45
CA LYS A 197 -19.49 1.61 0.94
C LYS A 197 -19.96 1.64 -0.50
N GLU A 198 -19.45 0.76 -1.34
CA GLU A 198 -19.88 0.60 -2.73
C GLU A 198 -21.33 0.13 -2.81
N GLU A 199 -21.69 -0.90 -2.05
CA GLU A 199 -23.07 -1.40 -1.99
C GLU A 199 -24.01 -0.34 -1.41
N TYR A 200 -23.64 0.32 -0.31
CA TYR A 200 -24.42 1.42 0.27
C TYR A 200 -24.61 2.57 -0.73
N GLY A 201 -23.55 2.97 -1.43
CA GLY A 201 -23.60 3.99 -2.47
C GLY A 201 -24.46 3.59 -3.67
N ARG A 202 -24.43 2.31 -4.06
CA ARG A 202 -25.30 1.75 -5.11
C ARG A 202 -26.77 1.83 -4.70
N LEU A 203 -27.09 1.45 -3.46
CA LEU A 203 -28.46 1.53 -2.92
C LEU A 203 -28.93 2.99 -2.77
N LEU A 204 -28.04 3.89 -2.34
CA LEU A 204 -28.33 5.32 -2.23
C LEU A 204 -28.66 5.94 -3.60
N SER A 205 -27.94 5.52 -4.65
CA SER A 205 -28.16 5.97 -6.03
C SER A 205 -29.43 5.39 -6.67
N ASP A 206 -29.93 4.27 -6.14
CA ASP A 206 -31.17 3.66 -6.58
C ASP A 206 -32.38 4.34 -5.91
N ILE A 207 -32.88 5.40 -6.56
CA ILE A 207 -34.05 6.17 -6.09
C ILE A 207 -35.24 5.26 -5.76
N ALA A 208 -35.49 4.19 -6.53
CA ALA A 208 -36.59 3.28 -6.25
C ALA A 208 -36.38 2.60 -4.89
N TYR A 209 -35.18 2.06 -4.65
CA TYR A 209 -34.82 1.45 -3.38
C TYR A 209 -34.88 2.45 -2.22
N ARG A 210 -34.39 3.68 -2.42
CA ARG A 210 -34.41 4.74 -1.41
C ARG A 210 -35.82 5.19 -1.01
N VAL A 211 -36.75 5.21 -1.96
CA VAL A 211 -38.18 5.48 -1.67
C VAL A 211 -38.85 4.26 -1.03
N GLU A 212 -38.51 3.04 -1.44
CA GLU A 212 -39.13 1.81 -0.92
C GLU A 212 -38.66 1.48 0.51
N PHE A 213 -37.39 1.74 0.83
CA PHE A 213 -36.74 1.43 2.10
C PHE A 213 -36.01 2.65 2.71
N PRO A 214 -36.72 3.73 3.05
CA PRO A 214 -36.11 5.00 3.44
C PRO A 214 -35.33 4.93 4.77
N ALA A 215 -35.68 4.01 5.68
CA ALA A 215 -35.07 3.90 7.00
C ALA A 215 -33.55 3.62 6.96
N LEU A 216 -33.03 3.01 5.90
CA LEU A 216 -31.59 2.76 5.74
C LEU A 216 -30.79 4.07 5.62
N PHE A 217 -31.42 5.12 5.08
CA PHE A 217 -30.80 6.41 4.77
C PHE A 217 -31.20 7.50 5.76
N ASP A 218 -31.97 7.14 6.78
CA ASP A 218 -32.44 8.04 7.80
C ASP A 218 -31.54 7.98 9.03
N ALA A 219 -30.78 9.05 9.28
CA ALA A 219 -29.98 9.19 10.49
C ALA A 219 -30.81 9.37 11.77
N GLY A 220 -32.14 9.54 11.65
CA GLY A 220 -33.08 9.53 12.77
C GLY A 220 -33.60 8.13 13.12
N ASP A 221 -33.39 7.11 12.28
CA ASP A 221 -33.67 5.71 12.64
C ASP A 221 -32.47 5.13 13.43
N PRO A 222 -32.69 4.41 14.55
CA PRO A 222 -31.58 3.89 15.36
C PRO A 222 -30.59 2.99 14.61
N CYS A 223 -31.06 2.23 13.61
CA CYS A 223 -30.16 1.38 12.83
C CYS A 223 -29.39 2.18 11.78
N GLY A 224 -30.05 3.15 11.14
CA GLY A 224 -29.43 4.10 10.21
C GLY A 224 -28.37 4.99 10.89
N GLU A 225 -28.68 5.52 12.07
CA GLU A 225 -27.76 6.29 12.91
C GLU A 225 -26.50 5.47 13.24
N LYS A 226 -26.69 4.24 13.73
CA LYS A 226 -25.57 3.36 14.10
C LYS A 226 -24.65 3.09 12.90
N LEU A 227 -25.21 2.83 11.71
CA LEU A 227 -24.43 2.66 10.49
C LEU A 227 -23.64 3.94 10.13
N ALA A 228 -24.29 5.10 10.20
CA ALA A 228 -23.63 6.38 9.89
C ALA A 228 -22.46 6.67 10.84
N LEU A 229 -22.63 6.40 12.13
CA LEU A 229 -21.58 6.60 13.15
C LEU A 229 -20.37 5.71 12.91
N VAL A 230 -20.55 4.41 12.67
CA VAL A 230 -19.40 3.50 12.44
C VAL A 230 -18.67 3.81 11.14
N LEU A 231 -19.39 4.25 10.09
CA LEU A 231 -18.75 4.70 8.85
C LEU A 231 -17.97 6.00 9.06
N PHE A 232 -18.51 6.94 9.84
CA PHE A 232 -17.82 8.17 10.19
C PHE A 232 -16.56 7.93 11.03
N GLU A 233 -16.64 7.00 12.00
CA GLU A 233 -15.51 6.61 12.84
C GLU A 233 -14.39 6.00 12.00
N TRP A 234 -14.73 5.11 11.06
CA TRP A 234 -13.78 4.55 10.11
C TRP A 234 -13.07 5.63 9.29
N ASP A 235 -13.81 6.57 8.73
CA ASP A 235 -13.23 7.66 7.92
C ASP A 235 -12.30 8.57 8.71
N SER A 236 -12.54 8.70 10.01
CA SER A 236 -11.77 9.55 10.90
C SER A 236 -10.52 8.86 11.45
N THR A 237 -10.59 7.54 11.71
CA THR A 237 -9.59 6.83 12.53
C THR A 237 -8.82 5.75 11.78
N SER A 238 -9.35 5.18 10.70
CA SER A 238 -8.79 3.99 10.01
C SER A 238 -7.30 4.10 9.68
N ALA A 239 -6.82 5.27 9.27
CA ALA A 239 -5.41 5.51 8.95
C ALA A 239 -4.44 5.36 10.14
N ARG A 240 -4.95 5.36 11.38
CA ARG A 240 -4.15 5.28 12.61
C ARG A 240 -4.30 3.95 13.35
N LEU A 241 -5.30 3.15 12.97
CA LEU A 241 -5.60 1.86 13.60
C LEU A 241 -4.57 0.81 13.20
N GLU A 242 -4.26 -0.07 14.14
CA GLU A 242 -3.48 -1.27 13.87
C GLU A 242 -4.33 -2.31 13.12
N ALA A 243 -3.68 -3.32 12.53
CA ALA A 243 -4.36 -4.29 11.66
C ALA A 243 -5.51 -5.04 12.35
N ASP A 244 -5.34 -5.49 13.60
CA ASP A 244 -6.40 -6.20 14.33
C ASP A 244 -7.59 -5.27 14.65
N GLU A 245 -7.33 -4.01 15.04
CA GLU A 245 -8.38 -3.01 15.31
C GLU A 245 -9.17 -2.67 14.04
N LYS A 246 -8.49 -2.57 12.88
CA LYS A 246 -9.15 -2.39 11.58
C LYS A 246 -10.08 -3.55 11.25
N ILE A 247 -9.68 -4.79 11.51
CA ILE A 247 -10.49 -5.98 11.23
C ILE A 247 -11.75 -5.99 12.10
N GLU A 248 -11.62 -5.66 13.39
CA GLU A 248 -12.76 -5.55 14.30
C GLU A 248 -13.74 -4.46 13.85
N MET A 249 -13.22 -3.28 13.48
CA MET A 249 -14.05 -2.18 12.98
C MET A 249 -14.73 -2.53 11.65
N ALA A 250 -14.03 -3.19 10.73
CA ALA A 250 -14.61 -3.68 9.47
C ALA A 250 -15.77 -4.65 9.72
N ALA A 251 -15.60 -5.61 10.64
CA ALA A 251 -16.68 -6.53 11.02
C ALA A 251 -17.88 -5.82 11.68
N ALA A 252 -17.62 -4.77 12.48
CA ALA A 252 -18.66 -3.95 13.07
C ALA A 252 -19.45 -3.18 12.00
N ILE A 253 -18.78 -2.62 10.99
CA ILE A 253 -19.41 -1.91 9.86
C ILE A 253 -20.27 -2.86 9.03
N GLU A 254 -19.75 -4.03 8.65
CA GLU A 254 -20.51 -5.04 7.92
C GLU A 254 -21.77 -5.47 8.68
N THR A 255 -21.63 -5.69 9.99
CA THR A 255 -22.74 -6.06 10.87
C THR A 255 -23.77 -4.95 10.97
N ALA A 256 -23.34 -3.70 11.18
CA ALA A 256 -24.22 -2.54 11.25
C ALA A 256 -24.98 -2.34 9.93
N PHE A 257 -24.29 -2.45 8.79
CA PHE A 257 -24.89 -2.33 7.46
C PHE A 257 -25.94 -3.42 7.22
N ARG A 258 -25.61 -4.68 7.51
CA ARG A 258 -26.53 -5.80 7.37
C ARG A 258 -27.79 -5.61 8.23
N ILE A 259 -27.63 -5.26 9.51
CA ILE A 259 -28.75 -5.05 10.43
C ILE A 259 -29.62 -3.86 9.97
N ALA A 260 -29.00 -2.74 9.59
CA ALA A 260 -29.72 -1.56 9.12
C ALA A 260 -30.52 -1.86 7.85
N ARG A 261 -29.93 -2.62 6.92
CA ARG A 261 -30.61 -3.04 5.70
C ARG A 261 -31.77 -3.99 5.98
N GLU A 262 -31.56 -5.05 6.77
CA GLU A 262 -32.61 -5.99 7.16
C GLU A 262 -33.77 -5.27 7.87
N HIS A 263 -33.46 -4.30 8.74
CA HIS A 263 -34.45 -3.47 9.41
C HIS A 263 -35.22 -2.59 8.42
N ALA A 264 -34.52 -1.89 7.52
CA ALA A 264 -35.15 -1.03 6.53
C ALA A 264 -36.06 -1.81 5.58
N GLU A 265 -35.65 -2.99 5.14
CA GLU A 265 -36.45 -3.88 4.29
C GLU A 265 -37.69 -4.42 5.03
N ARG A 266 -37.56 -4.72 6.32
CA ARG A 266 -38.68 -5.15 7.17
C ARG A 266 -39.70 -4.03 7.43
N VAL A 267 -39.22 -2.81 7.67
CA VAL A 267 -40.09 -1.65 7.92
C VAL A 267 -40.75 -1.19 6.61
N GLY A 268 -39.97 -1.07 5.54
CA GLY A 268 -40.40 -0.60 4.23
C GLY A 268 -41.03 0.80 4.30
N MET A 269 -42.11 0.99 3.53
CA MET A 269 -42.85 2.24 3.49
C MET A 269 -43.55 2.61 4.80
N ARG A 270 -43.58 1.73 5.81
CA ARG A 270 -44.15 2.08 7.12
C ARG A 270 -43.33 3.13 7.86
N HIS A 271 -42.08 3.35 7.46
CA HIS A 271 -41.20 4.40 7.98
C HIS A 271 -41.75 5.81 7.68
N PHE A 272 -42.46 5.98 6.57
CA PHE A 272 -43.08 7.26 6.25
C PHE A 272 -44.16 7.64 7.28
N PRO A 273 -44.30 8.94 7.57
CA PRO A 273 -45.47 9.46 8.25
C PRO A 273 -46.76 8.94 7.59
N PRO A 274 -47.81 8.56 8.35
CA PRO A 274 -49.02 7.96 7.81
C PRO A 274 -49.63 8.74 6.62
N GLU A 275 -49.64 10.06 6.70
CA GLU A 275 -50.14 11.00 5.69
C GLU A 275 -49.29 11.10 4.41
N ALA A 276 -48.03 10.62 4.45
CA ALA A 276 -47.11 10.63 3.33
C ALA A 276 -47.06 9.29 2.57
N ARG A 277 -47.52 8.18 3.17
CA ARG A 277 -47.41 6.83 2.61
C ARG A 277 -48.04 6.69 1.22
N GLY A 278 -49.27 7.15 1.04
CA GLY A 278 -49.95 7.07 -0.27
C GLY A 278 -49.23 7.89 -1.35
N ARG A 279 -48.60 9.01 -0.98
CA ARG A 279 -47.77 9.80 -1.91
C ARG A 279 -46.47 9.07 -2.24
N ALA A 280 -45.82 8.44 -1.27
CA ALA A 280 -44.60 7.64 -1.47
C ALA A 280 -44.86 6.41 -2.37
N GLU A 281 -45.98 5.71 -2.21
CA GLU A 281 -46.40 4.63 -3.09
C GLU A 281 -46.57 5.11 -4.54
N LYS A 282 -47.21 6.26 -4.72
CA LYS A 282 -47.39 6.89 -6.03
C LYS A 282 -46.06 7.29 -6.67
N VAL A 283 -45.13 7.85 -5.89
CA VAL A 283 -43.76 8.15 -6.35
C VAL A 283 -43.07 6.88 -6.84
N LEU A 284 -43.09 5.81 -6.05
CA LEU A 284 -42.45 4.55 -6.43
C LEU A 284 -43.05 3.98 -7.73
N HIS A 285 -44.37 4.06 -7.88
CA HIS A 285 -45.02 3.67 -9.13
C HIS A 285 -44.54 4.52 -10.32
N CYS A 286 -44.50 5.84 -10.17
CA CYS A 286 -43.99 6.74 -11.22
C CYS A 286 -42.51 6.45 -11.56
N ILE A 287 -41.66 6.16 -10.58
CA ILE A 287 -40.26 5.78 -10.81
C ILE A 287 -40.18 4.48 -11.63
N ARG A 288 -41.00 3.47 -11.29
CA ARG A 288 -41.04 2.19 -12.01
C ARG A 288 -41.47 2.39 -13.47
N VAL A 289 -42.50 3.20 -13.73
CA VAL A 289 -42.93 3.55 -15.09
C VAL A 289 -41.86 4.35 -15.84
N ALA A 290 -41.19 5.29 -15.18
CA ALA A 290 -40.12 6.08 -15.79
C ALA A 290 -38.92 5.23 -16.24
N ARG A 291 -38.66 4.12 -15.55
CA ARG A 291 -37.58 3.17 -15.86
C ARG A 291 -38.01 2.02 -16.78
N ASP A 292 -39.30 1.89 -17.09
CA ASP A 292 -39.82 0.80 -17.90
C ASP A 292 -39.45 0.97 -19.38
N THR A 293 -38.71 0.00 -19.93
CA THR A 293 -38.33 -0.02 -21.34
C THR A 293 -39.50 -0.25 -22.28
N ALA A 294 -40.58 -0.88 -21.80
CA ALA A 294 -41.80 -1.13 -22.58
C ALA A 294 -42.70 0.11 -22.70
N ALA A 295 -42.57 1.07 -21.78
CA ALA A 295 -43.33 2.32 -21.81
C ALA A 295 -42.85 3.24 -22.95
N THR A 296 -43.77 4.04 -23.48
CA THR A 296 -43.46 5.03 -24.50
C THR A 296 -42.55 6.15 -23.96
N SER A 297 -41.83 6.83 -24.84
CA SER A 297 -40.98 7.97 -24.43
C SER A 297 -41.78 9.14 -23.84
N ALA A 298 -43.07 9.27 -24.17
CA ALA A 298 -43.97 10.26 -23.59
C ALA A 298 -44.39 9.86 -22.16
N GLU A 299 -44.78 8.61 -21.96
CA GLU A 299 -45.14 8.07 -20.64
C GLU A 299 -43.97 8.12 -19.67
N ARG A 300 -42.77 7.70 -20.10
CA ARG A 300 -41.57 7.78 -19.24
C ARG A 300 -41.26 9.19 -18.78
N ARG A 301 -41.37 10.18 -19.67
CA ARG A 301 -41.13 11.61 -19.34
C ARG A 301 -42.21 12.16 -18.41
N ALA A 302 -43.48 11.82 -18.64
CA ALA A 302 -44.58 12.24 -17.78
C ALA A 302 -44.44 11.62 -16.37
N ALA A 303 -44.10 10.33 -16.29
CA ALA A 303 -43.87 9.63 -15.03
C ALA A 303 -42.64 10.18 -14.29
N MET A 304 -41.55 10.50 -15.00
CA MET A 304 -40.37 11.13 -14.41
C MET A 304 -40.72 12.49 -13.79
N LYS A 305 -41.45 13.35 -14.54
CA LYS A 305 -41.90 14.64 -14.02
C LYS A 305 -42.77 14.47 -12.78
N ALA A 306 -43.76 13.59 -12.84
CA ALA A 306 -44.65 13.32 -11.70
C ALA A 306 -43.89 12.80 -10.47
N ALA A 307 -42.88 11.94 -10.65
CA ALA A 307 -42.05 11.47 -9.55
C ALA A 307 -41.27 12.61 -8.89
N ILE A 308 -40.67 13.51 -9.68
CA ILE A 308 -39.92 14.67 -9.18
C ILE A 308 -40.86 15.63 -8.43
N ASP A 309 -41.99 15.99 -9.03
CA ASP A 309 -42.97 16.92 -8.43
C ASP A 309 -43.46 16.39 -7.08
N ILE A 310 -43.77 15.09 -6.96
CA ILE A 310 -44.23 14.52 -5.68
C ILE A 310 -43.09 14.39 -4.66
N LEU A 311 -41.85 14.11 -5.10
CA LEU A 311 -40.69 14.09 -4.19
C LEU A 311 -40.39 15.49 -3.63
N GLU A 312 -40.52 16.53 -4.45
CA GLU A 312 -40.41 17.92 -4.04
C GLU A 312 -41.49 18.28 -3.01
N ASP A 313 -42.74 17.85 -3.24
CA ASP A 313 -43.85 18.04 -2.28
C ASP A 313 -43.69 17.27 -0.97
N LEU A 314 -43.01 16.12 -0.99
CA LEU A 314 -42.73 15.34 0.22
C LEU A 314 -41.64 16.00 1.07
N ALA A 315 -40.59 16.54 0.43
CA ALA A 315 -39.51 17.29 1.07
C ALA A 315 -38.89 16.66 2.33
N LEU A 316 -38.84 15.32 2.40
CA LEU A 316 -38.26 14.59 3.53
C LEU A 316 -36.74 14.52 3.40
N TYR A 317 -36.01 14.85 4.47
CA TYR A 317 -34.54 14.98 4.44
C TYR A 317 -33.79 13.69 4.05
N TYR A 318 -34.37 12.52 4.32
CA TYR A 318 -33.79 11.23 3.97
C TYR A 318 -34.14 10.76 2.54
N LEU A 319 -35.01 11.48 1.83
CA LEU A 319 -35.36 11.21 0.42
C LEU A 319 -34.45 11.95 -0.57
N PRO A 320 -34.36 11.47 -1.82
CA PRO A 320 -33.60 12.15 -2.86
C PRO A 320 -34.23 13.50 -3.20
N GLY A 321 -33.40 14.54 -3.32
CA GLY A 321 -33.86 15.85 -3.78
C GLY A 321 -34.26 15.85 -5.26
N PRO A 322 -34.95 16.89 -5.75
CA PRO A 322 -35.48 16.91 -7.13
C PRO A 322 -34.39 16.84 -8.20
N GLU A 323 -33.25 17.52 -8.01
CA GLU A 323 -32.10 17.45 -8.93
C GLU A 323 -31.42 16.08 -8.92
N GLU A 324 -31.30 15.47 -7.74
CA GLU A 324 -30.77 14.11 -7.59
C GLU A 324 -31.70 13.10 -8.30
N ALA A 325 -33.00 13.23 -8.07
CA ALA A 325 -34.04 12.40 -8.67
C ALA A 325 -33.97 12.47 -10.20
N ARG A 326 -33.86 13.69 -10.75
CA ARG A 326 -33.75 13.93 -12.18
C ARG A 326 -32.51 13.28 -12.79
N LEU A 327 -31.34 13.50 -12.19
CA LEU A 327 -30.08 12.95 -12.70
C LEU A 327 -30.12 11.42 -12.75
N SER A 328 -30.55 10.76 -11.68
CA SER A 328 -30.57 9.29 -11.64
C SER A 328 -31.67 8.68 -12.53
N LEU A 329 -32.82 9.34 -12.71
CA LEU A 329 -33.84 8.90 -13.68
C LEU A 329 -33.43 9.07 -15.15
N GLU A 330 -32.60 10.07 -15.46
CA GLU A 330 -32.00 10.25 -16.78
C GLU A 330 -30.78 9.33 -17.03
N GLY A 331 -30.46 8.44 -16.08
CA GLY A 331 -29.33 7.52 -16.17
C GLY A 331 -27.97 8.20 -15.95
N ARG A 332 -27.95 9.46 -15.51
CA ARG A 332 -26.73 10.17 -15.13
C ARG A 332 -26.38 9.79 -13.70
N ARG A 333 -25.16 9.29 -13.48
CA ARG A 333 -24.69 8.99 -12.11
C ARG A 333 -24.65 10.28 -11.32
N VAL A 334 -25.46 10.36 -10.27
CA VAL A 334 -25.26 11.33 -9.20
C VAL A 334 -23.91 10.98 -8.58
N ARG A 335 -22.94 11.89 -8.64
CA ARG A 335 -21.73 11.79 -7.84
C ARG A 335 -22.12 12.12 -6.40
N GLN A 336 -22.83 11.21 -5.74
CA GLN A 336 -22.99 11.32 -4.31
C GLN A 336 -21.64 10.98 -3.68
N LEU A 337 -21.05 12.02 -3.10
CA LEU A 337 -19.92 11.92 -2.20
C LEU A 337 -20.37 11.03 -1.03
N LEU A 338 -20.03 9.75 -1.12
CA LEU A 338 -19.92 8.92 0.08
C LEU A 338 -19.02 9.68 1.07
N PRO A 339 -19.36 9.71 2.37
CA PRO A 339 -18.41 10.14 3.38
C PRO A 339 -17.05 9.44 3.14
N GLY A 340 -16.00 10.24 3.04
CA GLY A 340 -14.62 9.76 2.92
C GLY A 340 -14.07 9.50 1.51
N ARG A 341 -14.83 9.66 0.41
CA ARG A 341 -14.23 9.51 -0.94
C ARG A 341 -13.38 10.74 -1.29
N ARG A 342 -12.06 10.66 -1.07
CA ARG A 342 -11.11 11.65 -1.60
C ARG A 342 -11.16 11.59 -3.12
N GLU A 343 -11.33 12.74 -3.76
CA GLU A 343 -11.19 12.90 -5.20
C GLU A 343 -9.76 12.46 -5.58
N SER A 344 -9.66 11.42 -6.40
CA SER A 344 -8.43 11.03 -7.08
C SER A 344 -8.38 11.64 -8.46
#